data_AF-E3S969-F1
#
_entry.id   AF-E3S969-F1
#
_cell.length_a   1.000
_cell.length_b   1.000
_cell.length_c   1.000
_cell.angle_alpha   90.00
_cell.angle_beta   90.00
_cell.angle_gamma   90.00
#
_symmetry.space_group_name_H-M   'P 1'
#
loop_
_entity.id
_entity.type
_entity.pdbx_description
1 polymer ?
#
loop_
_entity_poly.entity_id
_entity_poly.type
_entity_poly.pdbx_seq_one_letter_code
_entity_poly.pdbx_strand_id
1 'polypeptide(L)'
;MDRRVPAAASKQATVVEQKQLFLQTRKHILSRGIPPSERLRTLAQDGGIELGVMKGVLDKVNRDLKQHSRKVYSRQMIEHVVEQIDTLYWESGAQHVDDEDTHAASDIHEDDANALYQGDDLTLDENIAKLPATWHGRDANSDITRDEYLSSVSRLQELSAHRQTLQNRLDSYRTLLSLLEPYRAPKENIQPNLVWKDAPLAPELTKTRTLAIRVAARVEERFGHLQVPATAEDEENVDMEDLENRGRNKVEAVLASW
;
A
#
# COMPACT_ATOMS: atom_id res chain seq x y z
N MET A 1 -61.14 -9.30 -12.35
CA MET A 1 -61.38 -8.89 -10.95
C MET A 1 -60.06 -9.06 -10.21
N ASP A 2 -59.29 -7.98 -10.19
CA ASP A 2 -57.87 -7.99 -9.84
C ASP A 2 -57.68 -8.07 -8.33
N ARG A 3 -57.19 -9.23 -7.87
CA ARG A 3 -56.58 -9.36 -6.54
C ARG A 3 -55.18 -8.74 -6.61
N ARG A 4 -55.07 -7.46 -6.26
CA ARG A 4 -53.77 -6.87 -5.92
C ARG A 4 -53.32 -7.38 -4.55
N VAL A 5 -52.39 -8.32 -4.58
CA VAL A 5 -51.55 -8.68 -3.43
C VAL A 5 -50.74 -7.42 -3.07
N PRO A 6 -50.76 -6.93 -1.82
CA PRO A 6 -49.86 -5.85 -1.43
C PRO A 6 -48.43 -6.41 -1.46
N ALA A 7 -47.63 -5.91 -2.40
CA ALA A 7 -46.21 -6.15 -2.44
C ALA A 7 -45.60 -5.65 -1.12
N ALA A 8 -45.23 -6.58 -0.24
CA ALA A 8 -44.34 -6.30 0.88
C ALA A 8 -42.97 -5.96 0.29
N ALA A 9 -42.81 -4.70 -0.10
CA ALA A 9 -41.50 -4.12 -0.33
C ALA A 9 -40.75 -4.22 1.00
N SER A 10 -39.79 -5.14 1.08
CA SER A 10 -38.77 -5.15 2.13
C SER A 10 -37.98 -3.85 2.00
N LYS A 11 -38.49 -2.78 2.63
CA LYS A 11 -37.70 -1.59 2.88
C LYS A 11 -36.67 -2.01 3.90
N GLN A 12 -35.45 -2.27 3.43
CA GLN A 12 -34.29 -2.36 4.30
C GLN A 12 -34.19 -1.00 5.01
N ALA A 13 -34.74 -0.91 6.21
CA ALA A 13 -34.63 0.27 7.05
C ALA A 13 -33.15 0.57 7.24
N THR A 14 -32.77 1.85 7.10
CA THR A 14 -31.38 2.28 7.27
C THR A 14 -30.87 1.85 8.66
N VAL A 15 -29.56 1.64 8.83
CA VAL A 15 -28.98 1.23 10.11
C VAL A 15 -29.38 2.19 11.24
N VAL A 16 -29.45 3.49 10.94
CA VAL A 16 -29.93 4.55 11.82
C VAL A 16 -31.39 4.32 12.25
N GLU A 17 -32.27 4.01 11.28
CA GLU A 17 -33.68 3.72 11.52
C GLU A 17 -33.86 2.44 12.36
N GLN A 18 -33.03 1.42 12.15
CA GLN A 18 -33.04 0.20 12.96
C GLN A 18 -32.61 0.48 14.42
N LYS A 19 -31.54 1.26 14.61
CA LYS A 19 -31.08 1.71 15.94
C LYS A 19 -32.17 2.53 16.65
N GLN A 20 -32.83 3.42 15.92
CA GLN A 20 -33.95 4.22 16.44
C GLN A 20 -35.13 3.33 16.86
N LEU A 21 -35.56 2.39 16.02
CA LEU A 21 -36.64 1.45 16.32
C LEU A 21 -36.31 0.56 17.54
N PHE A 22 -35.06 0.12 17.64
CA PHE A 22 -34.57 -0.64 18.80
C PHE A 22 -34.71 0.18 20.10
N LEU A 23 -34.20 1.42 20.12
CA LEU A 23 -34.28 2.27 21.30
C LEU A 23 -35.72 2.63 21.67
N GLN A 24 -36.59 2.86 20.69
CA GLN A 24 -38.01 3.06 20.92
C GLN A 24 -38.69 1.83 21.54
N THR A 25 -38.35 0.63 21.06
CA THR A 25 -38.87 -0.63 21.61
C THR A 25 -38.38 -0.84 23.04
N ARG A 26 -37.09 -0.60 23.31
CA ARG A 26 -36.52 -0.68 24.67
C ARG A 26 -37.13 0.33 25.62
N LYS A 27 -37.34 1.57 25.17
CA LYS A 27 -38.08 2.60 25.92
C LYS A 27 -39.47 2.11 26.29
N HIS A 28 -40.21 1.51 25.36
CA HIS A 28 -41.55 1.01 25.64
C HIS A 28 -41.53 -0.03 26.78
N ILE A 29 -40.56 -0.96 26.75
CA ILE A 29 -40.36 -1.97 27.79
C ILE A 29 -40.01 -1.33 29.15
N LEU A 30 -39.09 -0.37 29.16
CA LEU A 30 -38.63 0.34 30.37
C LEU A 30 -39.72 1.25 30.98
N SER A 31 -40.58 1.82 30.14
CA SER A 31 -41.70 2.66 30.56
C SER A 31 -42.95 1.87 30.98
N ARG A 32 -42.90 0.53 30.87
CA ARG A 32 -44.00 -0.33 31.30
C ARG A 32 -44.16 -0.19 32.82
N GLY A 33 -45.39 0.08 33.24
CA GLY A 33 -45.72 0.19 34.66
C GLY A 33 -45.42 -1.12 35.39
N ILE A 34 -44.94 -1.00 36.62
CA ILE A 34 -44.65 -2.14 37.49
C ILE A 34 -46.01 -2.71 37.93
N PRO A 35 -46.32 -3.99 37.61
CA PRO A 35 -47.51 -4.63 38.14
C PRO A 35 -47.34 -4.87 39.65
N PRO A 36 -48.43 -4.88 40.43
CA PRO A 36 -48.35 -5.22 41.85
C PRO A 36 -47.90 -6.68 41.97
N SER A 37 -46.67 -6.90 42.42
CA SER A 37 -46.12 -8.24 42.60
C SER A 37 -46.76 -8.91 43.82
N GLU A 38 -46.96 -10.23 43.76
CA GLU A 38 -47.51 -11.00 44.88
C GLU A 38 -46.67 -10.88 46.15
N ARG A 39 -45.34 -10.73 46.02
CA ARG A 39 -44.43 -10.46 47.15
C ARG A 39 -44.68 -9.12 47.84
N LEU A 40 -45.06 -8.09 47.08
CA LEU A 40 -45.42 -6.79 47.68
C LEU A 40 -46.77 -6.89 48.39
N ARG A 41 -47.69 -7.72 47.89
CA ARG A 41 -48.99 -7.97 48.55
C ARG A 41 -48.82 -8.69 49.88
N THR A 42 -47.96 -9.71 49.94
CA THR A 42 -47.67 -10.43 51.19
C THR A 42 -46.98 -9.51 52.20
N LEU A 43 -45.98 -8.73 51.77
CA LEU A 43 -45.28 -7.78 52.64
C LEU A 43 -46.21 -6.67 53.18
N ALA A 44 -47.14 -6.19 52.36
CA ALA A 44 -48.13 -5.20 52.79
C ALA A 44 -49.12 -5.78 53.80
N GLN A 45 -49.54 -7.04 53.64
CA GLN A 45 -50.39 -7.75 54.59
C GLN A 45 -49.65 -7.99 55.92
N ASP A 46 -48.39 -8.43 55.86
CA ASP A 46 -47.54 -8.62 57.04
C ASP A 46 -47.25 -7.30 57.77
N GLY A 47 -47.20 -6.19 57.03
CA GLY A 47 -47.01 -4.83 57.56
C GLY A 47 -48.30 -4.10 57.97
N GLY A 48 -49.48 -4.72 57.86
CA GLY A 48 -50.77 -4.12 58.21
C GLY A 48 -51.22 -2.96 57.31
N ILE A 49 -50.67 -2.85 56.10
CA ILE A 49 -50.98 -1.79 55.13
C ILE A 49 -52.20 -2.20 54.30
N GLU A 50 -53.20 -1.33 54.25
CA GLU A 50 -54.39 -1.57 53.41
C GLU A 50 -54.02 -1.66 51.92
N LEU A 51 -54.58 -2.66 51.24
CA LEU A 51 -54.34 -2.91 49.80
C LEU A 51 -54.69 -1.70 48.92
N GLY A 52 -55.63 -0.85 49.37
CA GLY A 52 -56.01 0.40 48.71
C GLY A 52 -54.89 1.45 48.71
N VAL A 53 -54.20 1.62 49.85
CA VAL A 53 -53.06 2.55 49.98
C VAL A 53 -51.89 2.06 49.14
N MET A 54 -51.60 0.75 49.16
CA MET A 54 -50.57 0.14 48.32
C MET A 54 -50.86 0.36 46.83
N LYS A 55 -52.10 0.17 46.39
CA LYS A 55 -52.50 0.45 45.00
C LYS A 55 -52.31 1.93 44.65
N GLY A 56 -52.68 2.84 45.54
CA GLY A 56 -52.48 4.28 45.35
C GLY A 56 -51.01 4.68 45.24
N VAL A 57 -50.13 4.10 46.07
CA VAL A 57 -48.68 4.30 46.00
C VAL A 57 -48.12 3.73 44.69
N LEU A 58 -48.54 2.52 44.30
CA LEU A 58 -48.12 1.90 43.04
C LEU A 58 -48.57 2.72 41.83
N ASP A 59 -49.78 3.25 41.85
CA ASP A 59 -50.31 4.12 40.80
C ASP A 59 -49.53 5.45 40.74
N LYS A 60 -49.14 6.01 41.89
CA LYS A 60 -48.29 7.22 41.95
C LYS A 60 -46.90 6.93 41.37
N VAL A 61 -46.26 5.85 41.79
CA VAL A 61 -44.94 5.44 41.26
C VAL A 61 -45.01 5.19 39.75
N ASN A 62 -46.07 4.53 39.27
CA ASN A 62 -46.27 4.31 37.85
C ASN A 62 -46.51 5.61 37.06
N ARG A 63 -47.15 6.62 37.66
CA ARG A 63 -47.28 7.96 37.07
C ARG A 63 -45.94 8.68 37.02
N ASP A 64 -45.19 8.66 38.12
CA ASP A 64 -43.87 9.30 38.22
C ASP A 64 -42.87 8.64 37.25
N LEU A 65 -42.91 7.32 37.10
CA LEU A 65 -42.12 6.56 36.12
C LEU A 65 -42.47 6.94 34.68
N LYS A 66 -43.76 7.10 34.36
CA LYS A 66 -44.21 7.59 33.04
C LYS A 66 -43.76 9.02 32.78
N GLN A 67 -43.83 9.89 33.79
CA GLN A 67 -43.37 11.27 33.67
C GLN A 67 -41.85 11.34 33.45
N HIS A 68 -41.07 10.56 34.22
CA HIS A 68 -39.63 10.48 34.09
C HIS A 68 -39.21 9.92 32.72
N SER A 69 -39.80 8.80 32.29
CA SER A 69 -39.50 8.20 30.99
C SER A 69 -39.85 9.10 29.80
N ARG A 70 -40.87 9.96 29.91
CA ARG A 70 -41.18 10.98 28.90
C ARG A 70 -40.18 12.14 28.89
N LYS A 71 -39.67 12.54 30.06
CA LYS A 71 -38.71 13.65 30.20
C LYS A 71 -37.30 13.23 29.79
N VAL A 72 -36.84 12.06 30.23
CA VAL A 72 -35.52 11.53 29.91
C VAL A 72 -35.51 11.05 28.46
N TYR A 73 -36.37 10.12 28.07
CA TYR A 73 -36.35 9.58 26.70
C TYR A 73 -37.21 10.43 25.74
N SER A 74 -36.87 11.71 25.59
CA SER A 74 -37.49 12.55 24.56
C SER A 74 -37.12 12.03 23.16
N ARG A 75 -37.93 12.37 22.14
CA ARG A 75 -37.64 11.96 20.76
C ARG A 75 -36.28 12.50 20.28
N GLN A 76 -35.99 13.76 20.60
CA GLN A 76 -34.73 14.42 20.26
C GLN A 76 -33.53 13.76 20.94
N MET A 77 -33.66 13.34 22.21
CA MET A 77 -32.57 12.62 22.89
C MET A 77 -32.31 11.28 22.22
N ILE A 78 -33.35 10.55 21.80
CA ILE A 78 -33.18 9.27 21.11
C ILE A 78 -32.46 9.49 19.78
N GLU A 79 -32.85 10.48 18.98
CA GLU A 79 -32.19 10.81 17.72
C GLU A 79 -30.71 11.17 17.95
N HIS A 80 -30.42 12.01 18.95
CA HIS A 80 -29.05 12.38 19.32
C HIS A 80 -28.20 11.19 19.82
N VAL A 81 -28.76 10.29 20.62
CA VAL A 81 -28.04 9.09 21.10
C VAL A 81 -27.78 8.12 19.94
N VAL A 82 -28.70 7.99 18.99
CA VAL A 82 -28.45 7.20 17.77
C VAL A 82 -27.30 7.80 16.98
N GLU A 83 -27.29 9.12 16.77
CA GLU A 83 -26.20 9.83 16.10
C GLU A 83 -24.88 9.63 16.83
N GLN A 84 -24.84 9.75 18.16
CA GLN A 84 -23.64 9.47 18.94
C GLN A 84 -23.16 8.01 18.82
N ILE A 85 -24.08 7.04 18.82
CA ILE A 85 -23.72 5.63 18.61
C ILE A 85 -23.23 5.40 17.18
N ASP A 86 -23.77 6.11 16.20
CA ASP A 86 -23.28 6.06 14.82
C ASP A 86 -21.88 6.67 14.72
N THR A 87 -21.67 7.87 15.27
CA THR A 87 -20.35 8.52 15.35
C THR A 87 -19.34 7.62 16.06
N LEU A 88 -19.67 7.09 17.23
CA LEU A 88 -18.81 6.18 17.96
C LEU A 88 -18.58 4.86 17.22
N TYR A 89 -19.56 4.35 16.47
CA TYR A 89 -19.36 3.16 15.64
C TYR A 89 -18.45 3.43 14.45
N TRP A 90 -18.52 4.63 13.87
CA TRP A 90 -17.61 5.04 12.80
C TRP A 90 -16.22 5.33 13.35
N GLU A 91 -16.11 5.99 14.49
CA GLU A 91 -14.85 6.25 15.20
C GLU A 91 -14.23 4.95 15.69
N SER A 92 -14.98 4.08 16.37
CA SER A 92 -14.51 2.76 16.79
C SER A 92 -14.33 1.80 15.64
N GLY A 93 -15.05 1.94 14.53
CA GLY A 93 -14.85 1.14 13.33
C GLY A 93 -13.57 1.54 12.59
N ALA A 94 -13.24 2.84 12.59
CA ALA A 94 -11.95 3.34 12.14
C ALA A 94 -10.83 2.96 13.13
N GLN A 95 -11.11 3.02 14.43
CA GLN A 95 -10.14 2.79 15.49
C GLN A 95 -10.00 1.31 15.91
N HIS A 96 -10.91 0.42 15.56
CA HIS A 96 -10.73 -1.04 15.69
C HIS A 96 -9.98 -1.63 14.49
N VAL A 97 -9.75 -0.82 13.45
CA VAL A 97 -8.72 -1.08 12.43
C VAL A 97 -7.36 -0.52 12.87
N ASP A 98 -7.32 0.55 13.66
CA ASP A 98 -6.06 1.23 14.08
C ASP A 98 -5.55 0.94 15.52
N ASP A 99 -6.37 0.50 16.49
CA ASP A 99 -6.01 0.58 17.93
C ASP A 99 -6.34 -0.64 18.81
N GLU A 100 -6.97 -1.72 18.33
CA GLU A 100 -7.11 -2.94 19.16
C GLU A 100 -5.90 -3.89 19.12
N ASP A 101 -4.89 -3.62 18.27
CA ASP A 101 -3.60 -4.33 18.30
C ASP A 101 -2.47 -3.50 19.00
N THR A 102 -2.69 -2.25 19.42
CA THR A 102 -1.63 -1.38 20.03
C THR A 102 -1.52 -1.44 21.56
N HIS A 103 -2.32 -2.24 22.26
CA HIS A 103 -2.23 -2.35 23.73
C HIS A 103 -1.81 -3.71 24.28
N ALA A 104 -1.31 -4.61 23.43
CA ALA A 104 -0.73 -5.88 23.87
C ALA A 104 0.74 -6.11 23.46
N ALA A 105 1.52 -5.10 23.09
CA ALA A 105 2.99 -5.14 23.19
C ALA A 105 3.59 -3.75 22.99
N SER A 106 4.16 -3.20 24.07
CA SER A 106 5.16 -2.15 23.99
C SER A 106 6.44 -2.74 23.36
N ASP A 107 6.52 -2.78 22.04
CA ASP A 107 7.74 -2.77 21.22
C ASP A 107 7.35 -2.86 19.73
N ILE A 108 8.08 -2.15 18.85
CA ILE A 108 8.05 -2.16 17.38
C ILE A 108 7.28 -0.99 16.71
N HIS A 109 7.97 0.15 16.60
CA HIS A 109 7.68 1.21 15.60
C HIS A 109 8.51 1.01 14.30
N GLU A 110 8.62 -0.22 13.79
CA GLU A 110 9.36 -0.50 12.53
C GLU A 110 8.61 -1.37 11.50
N ASP A 111 7.46 -1.99 11.85
CA ASP A 111 6.79 -2.97 10.96
C ASP A 111 5.64 -2.42 10.10
N ASP A 112 5.29 -1.14 10.23
CA ASP A 112 4.22 -0.50 9.44
C ASP A 112 4.59 -0.34 7.95
N ALA A 113 5.86 -0.54 7.58
CA ALA A 113 6.32 -0.52 6.19
C ALA A 113 5.76 -1.70 5.36
N ASN A 114 5.40 -2.80 6.02
CA ASN A 114 4.92 -4.03 5.39
C ASN A 114 3.39 -4.21 5.48
N ALA A 115 2.66 -3.26 6.08
CA ALA A 115 1.21 -3.29 6.09
C ALA A 115 0.66 -2.99 4.69
N LEU A 116 -0.35 -3.76 4.27
CA LEU A 116 -1.11 -3.53 3.05
C LEU A 116 -2.45 -2.90 3.41
N TYR A 117 -2.76 -1.76 2.81
CA TYR A 117 -4.04 -1.10 2.97
C TYR A 117 -5.01 -1.50 1.86
N GLN A 118 -6.32 -1.44 2.14
CA GLN A 118 -7.37 -1.84 1.19
C GLN A 118 -7.37 -1.02 -0.13
N GLY A 119 -6.72 0.15 -0.13
CA GLY A 119 -6.54 0.99 -1.31
C GLY A 119 -5.24 0.77 -2.09
N ASP A 120 -4.36 -0.13 -1.64
CA ASP A 120 -3.06 -0.34 -2.26
C ASP A 120 -3.20 -1.02 -3.62
N ASP A 121 -2.55 -0.44 -4.63
CA ASP A 121 -2.55 -0.97 -5.98
C ASP A 121 -1.64 -2.19 -6.09
N LEU A 122 -2.24 -3.37 -6.29
CA LEU A 122 -1.54 -4.64 -6.45
C LEU A 122 -0.90 -4.82 -7.84
N THR A 123 -0.87 -3.78 -8.68
CA THR A 123 -0.08 -3.79 -9.93
C THR A 123 1.39 -3.39 -9.69
N LEU A 124 1.70 -2.79 -8.55
CA LEU A 124 3.04 -2.35 -8.17
C LEU A 124 3.81 -3.45 -7.45
N ASP A 125 5.00 -3.81 -7.92
CA ASP A 125 5.80 -4.91 -7.36
C ASP A 125 6.10 -4.74 -5.86
N GLU A 126 6.21 -3.50 -5.38
CA GLU A 126 6.43 -3.17 -3.97
C GLU A 126 5.28 -3.66 -3.08
N ASN A 127 4.03 -3.50 -3.53
CA ASN A 127 2.85 -3.95 -2.79
C ASN A 127 2.68 -5.47 -2.90
N ILE A 128 3.06 -6.04 -4.05
CA ILE A 128 3.05 -7.50 -4.24
C ILE A 128 4.03 -8.17 -3.27
N ALA A 129 5.20 -7.57 -3.02
CA ALA A 129 6.22 -8.10 -2.12
C ALA A 129 5.78 -8.10 -0.64
N LYS A 130 4.85 -7.20 -0.26
CA LYS A 130 4.29 -7.12 1.09
C LYS A 130 3.22 -8.18 1.37
N LEU A 131 2.75 -8.90 0.33
CA LEU A 131 1.71 -9.91 0.51
C LEU A 131 2.20 -11.06 1.39
N PRO A 132 1.43 -11.45 2.43
CA PRO A 132 1.83 -12.53 3.31
C PRO A 132 1.77 -13.88 2.58
N ALA A 133 2.77 -14.73 2.84
CA ALA A 133 2.87 -16.07 2.26
C ALA A 133 1.74 -17.02 2.73
N THR A 134 1.08 -16.70 3.84
CA THR A 134 -0.01 -17.52 4.40
C THR A 134 -1.21 -16.65 4.76
N TRP A 135 -2.40 -17.04 4.28
CA TRP A 135 -3.65 -16.40 4.67
C TRP A 135 -4.02 -16.80 6.11
N HIS A 136 -4.05 -15.82 7.02
CA HIS A 136 -4.61 -15.99 8.36
C HIS A 136 -6.10 -15.61 8.28
N GLY A 137 -6.98 -16.60 8.17
CA GLY A 137 -8.42 -16.38 8.13
C GLY A 137 -8.92 -15.77 9.44
N ARG A 138 -8.96 -14.44 9.51
CA ARG A 138 -9.53 -13.70 10.65
C ARG A 138 -11.07 -13.81 10.66
N ASP A 139 -11.67 -14.02 9.49
CA ASP A 139 -13.12 -14.05 9.32
C ASP A 139 -13.64 -15.42 8.89
N ALA A 140 -14.39 -16.10 9.77
CA ALA A 140 -15.10 -17.35 9.46
C ALA A 140 -16.25 -17.19 8.42
N ASN A 141 -16.42 -15.99 7.85
CA ASN A 141 -17.46 -15.60 6.89
C ASN A 141 -16.94 -15.34 5.47
N SER A 142 -15.64 -15.46 5.21
CA SER A 142 -15.13 -15.37 3.84
C SER A 142 -15.16 -16.75 3.18
N ASP A 143 -15.91 -16.89 2.09
CA ASP A 143 -15.96 -18.11 1.24
C ASP A 143 -14.62 -18.44 0.56
N ILE A 144 -13.61 -17.58 0.72
CA ILE A 144 -12.31 -17.72 0.06
C ILE A 144 -11.48 -18.78 0.81
N THR A 145 -11.17 -19.85 0.10
CA THR A 145 -10.31 -20.91 0.62
C THR A 145 -8.84 -20.46 0.62
N ARG A 146 -8.05 -21.01 1.56
CA ARG A 146 -6.60 -20.76 1.61
C ARG A 146 -5.90 -21.10 0.28
N ASP A 147 -6.36 -22.15 -0.38
CA ASP A 147 -5.79 -22.62 -1.65
C ASP A 147 -6.07 -21.65 -2.79
N GLU A 148 -7.27 -21.06 -2.83
CA GLU A 148 -7.61 -20.01 -3.79
C GLU A 148 -6.74 -18.77 -3.60
N TYR A 149 -6.52 -18.34 -2.35
CA TYR A 149 -5.61 -17.23 -2.05
C TYR A 149 -4.21 -17.53 -2.59
N LEU A 150 -3.63 -18.68 -2.25
CA LEU A 150 -2.29 -19.06 -2.70
C LEU A 150 -2.18 -19.12 -4.22
N SER A 151 -3.20 -19.67 -4.89
CA SER A 151 -3.25 -19.71 -6.36
C SER A 151 -3.31 -18.31 -6.99
N SER A 152 -3.99 -17.36 -6.33
CA SER A 152 -4.09 -15.98 -6.80
C SER A 152 -2.77 -15.22 -6.61
N VAL A 153 -2.10 -15.41 -5.47
CA VAL A 153 -0.80 -14.81 -5.17
C VAL A 153 0.27 -15.34 -6.12
N SER A 154 0.32 -16.65 -6.37
CA SER A 154 1.29 -17.23 -7.30
C SER A 154 1.08 -16.70 -8.72
N ARG A 155 -0.17 -16.64 -9.19
CA ARG A 155 -0.51 -16.07 -10.50
C ARG A 155 -0.11 -14.59 -10.60
N LEU A 156 -0.33 -13.83 -9.54
CA LEU A 156 0.00 -12.42 -9.49
C LEU A 156 1.52 -12.20 -9.50
N GLN A 157 2.29 -13.03 -8.80
CA GLN A 157 3.75 -13.04 -8.86
C GLN A 157 4.26 -13.40 -10.27
N GLU A 158 3.69 -14.42 -10.93
CA GLU A 158 4.04 -14.78 -12.31
C GLU A 158 3.80 -13.61 -13.29
N LEU A 159 2.64 -12.94 -13.19
CA LEU A 159 2.31 -11.79 -14.02
C LEU A 159 3.25 -10.60 -13.75
N SER A 160 3.61 -10.37 -12.48
CA SER A 160 4.57 -9.33 -12.10
C SER A 160 5.95 -9.57 -12.72
N ALA A 161 6.45 -10.82 -12.65
CA ALA A 161 7.71 -11.22 -13.27
C ALA A 161 7.64 -11.03 -14.80
N HIS A 162 6.54 -11.43 -15.44
CA HIS A 162 6.36 -11.24 -16.87
C HIS A 162 6.40 -9.75 -17.26
N ARG A 163 5.69 -8.89 -16.52
CA ARG A 163 5.70 -7.43 -16.71
C ARG A 163 7.12 -6.87 -16.60
N GLN A 164 7.89 -7.29 -15.59
CA GLN A 164 9.27 -6.86 -15.40
C GLN A 164 10.17 -7.27 -16.57
N THR A 165 10.02 -8.49 -17.10
CA THR A 165 10.79 -8.92 -18.29
C THR A 165 10.47 -8.08 -19.52
N LEU A 166 9.20 -7.70 -19.72
CA LEU A 166 8.78 -6.84 -20.83
C LEU A 166 9.29 -5.42 -20.68
N GLN A 167 9.29 -4.86 -19.47
CA GLN A 167 9.88 -3.54 -19.19
C GLN A 167 11.37 -3.54 -19.49
N ASN A 168 12.13 -4.54 -19.03
CA ASN A 168 13.56 -4.66 -19.32
C ASN A 168 13.84 -4.74 -20.83
N ARG A 169 13.00 -5.45 -21.59
CA ARG A 169 13.08 -5.49 -23.06
C ARG A 169 12.76 -4.15 -23.69
N LEU A 170 11.75 -3.45 -23.19
CA LEU A 170 11.40 -2.12 -23.67
C LEU A 170 12.57 -1.14 -23.44
N ASP A 171 13.14 -1.16 -22.25
CA ASP A 171 14.25 -0.28 -21.90
C ASP A 171 15.52 -0.62 -22.69
N SER A 172 15.78 -1.90 -22.98
CA SER A 172 16.87 -2.26 -23.90
C SER A 172 16.61 -1.75 -25.32
N TYR A 173 15.36 -1.81 -25.83
CA TYR A 173 15.05 -1.21 -27.12
C TYR A 173 15.13 0.32 -27.11
N ARG A 174 14.74 0.99 -26.02
CA ARG A 174 14.88 2.45 -25.88
C ARG A 174 16.35 2.88 -25.84
N THR A 175 17.20 2.14 -25.14
CA THR A 175 18.65 2.43 -25.10
C THR A 175 19.30 2.17 -26.45
N LEU A 176 18.92 1.10 -27.15
CA LEU A 176 19.38 0.88 -28.53
C LEU A 176 18.90 1.99 -29.47
N LEU A 177 17.65 2.43 -29.34
CA LEU A 177 17.12 3.54 -30.12
C LEU A 177 17.88 4.84 -29.83
N SER A 178 18.18 5.14 -28.56
CA SER A 178 18.95 6.34 -28.21
C SER A 178 20.39 6.29 -28.72
N LEU A 179 21.01 5.10 -28.77
CA LEU A 179 22.31 4.89 -29.41
C LEU A 179 22.26 5.03 -30.93
N LEU A 180 21.10 4.77 -31.54
CA LEU A 180 20.89 4.94 -32.98
C LEU A 180 20.51 6.38 -33.37
N GLU A 181 20.01 7.20 -32.45
CA GLU A 181 19.62 8.58 -32.72
C GLU A 181 20.75 9.43 -33.36
N PRO A 182 22.02 9.33 -32.92
CA PRO A 182 23.14 10.00 -33.58
C PRO A 182 23.34 9.59 -35.05
N TYR A 183 22.99 8.37 -35.43
CA TYR A 183 23.10 7.87 -36.81
C TYR A 183 22.01 8.40 -37.74
N ARG A 184 20.99 9.09 -37.23
CA ARG A 184 19.94 9.72 -38.03
C ARG A 184 20.46 10.87 -38.89
N ALA A 185 21.46 11.60 -38.40
CA ALA A 185 22.16 12.67 -39.10
C ALA A 185 23.68 12.45 -38.99
N PRO A 186 24.24 11.45 -39.70
CA PRO A 186 25.62 11.01 -39.48
C PRO A 186 26.64 12.10 -39.89
N LYS A 187 26.30 12.97 -40.85
CA LYS A 187 27.15 14.08 -41.27
C LYS A 187 27.32 15.17 -40.22
N GLU A 188 26.34 15.34 -39.34
CA GLU A 188 26.34 16.41 -38.34
C GLU A 188 26.77 15.89 -36.96
N ASN A 189 26.38 14.67 -36.59
CA ASN A 189 26.65 14.13 -35.25
C ASN A 189 27.89 13.23 -35.17
N ILE A 190 28.14 12.42 -36.20
CA ILE A 190 29.19 11.40 -36.18
C ILE A 190 30.46 11.93 -36.84
N GLN A 191 30.33 12.43 -38.07
CA GLN A 191 31.45 12.91 -38.89
C GLN A 191 32.39 13.94 -38.22
N PRO A 192 31.94 14.96 -37.47
CA PRO A 192 32.88 15.88 -36.80
C PRO A 192 33.66 15.24 -35.65
N ASN A 193 33.17 14.13 -35.10
CA ASN A 193 33.80 13.38 -34.01
C ASN A 193 34.74 12.27 -34.51
N LEU A 194 34.81 12.02 -35.83
CA LEU A 194 35.81 11.13 -36.41
C LEU A 194 37.14 11.86 -36.62
N VAL A 195 38.24 11.15 -36.36
CA VAL A 195 39.59 11.64 -36.64
C VAL A 195 39.89 11.43 -38.13
N TRP A 196 39.60 12.43 -38.95
CA TRP A 196 40.11 12.53 -40.32
C TRP A 196 40.94 13.81 -40.50
N LYS A 197 41.69 13.94 -41.60
CA LYS A 197 42.68 15.02 -41.79
C LYS A 197 42.10 16.44 -41.61
N ASP A 198 40.85 16.65 -42.02
CA ASP A 198 40.16 17.95 -41.94
C ASP A 198 39.13 18.02 -40.79
N ALA A 199 39.24 17.15 -39.78
CA ALA A 199 38.27 17.10 -38.68
C ALA A 199 38.55 18.24 -37.71
N PRO A 200 37.51 18.82 -37.08
CA PRO A 200 37.69 19.78 -36.00
C PRO A 200 38.45 19.17 -34.80
N LEU A 201 38.41 17.84 -34.63
CA LEU A 201 39.14 17.13 -33.57
C LEU A 201 40.65 16.96 -33.85
N ALA A 202 41.07 16.91 -35.12
CA ALA A 202 42.47 16.72 -35.51
C ALA A 202 43.43 17.82 -34.98
N PRO A 203 43.13 19.13 -35.08
CA PRO A 203 43.99 20.16 -34.51
C PRO A 203 44.05 20.09 -32.97
N GLU A 204 42.95 19.72 -32.30
CA GLU A 204 42.96 19.56 -30.84
C GLU A 204 43.82 18.37 -30.40
N LEU A 205 43.77 17.24 -31.13
CA LEU A 205 44.64 16.09 -30.90
C LEU A 205 46.14 16.39 -31.12
N THR A 206 46.47 17.23 -32.10
CA THR A 206 47.87 17.64 -32.30
C THR A 206 48.34 18.60 -31.19
N LYS A 207 47.47 19.48 -30.69
CA LYS A 207 47.74 20.31 -29.51
C LYS A 207 47.95 19.46 -28.26
N THR A 208 47.11 18.46 -28.01
CA THR A 208 47.28 17.56 -26.86
C THR A 208 48.54 16.72 -27.00
N ARG A 209 48.87 16.22 -28.19
CA ARG A 209 50.14 15.51 -28.45
C ARG A 209 51.35 16.39 -28.15
N THR A 210 51.36 17.63 -28.61
CA THR A 210 52.48 18.55 -28.37
C THR A 210 52.57 18.96 -26.89
N LEU A 211 51.43 19.16 -26.21
CA LEU A 211 51.38 19.36 -24.76
C LEU A 211 51.91 18.13 -24.01
N ALA A 212 51.50 16.92 -24.39
CA ALA A 212 51.97 15.67 -23.78
C ALA A 212 53.49 15.50 -23.94
N ILE A 213 54.05 15.80 -25.11
CA ILE A 213 55.50 15.78 -25.34
C ILE A 213 56.21 16.81 -24.45
N ARG A 214 55.69 18.04 -24.34
CA ARG A 214 56.27 19.07 -23.48
C ARG A 214 56.15 18.73 -21.99
N VAL A 215 55.04 18.14 -21.58
CA VAL A 215 54.82 17.67 -20.20
C VAL A 215 55.77 16.53 -19.90
N ALA A 216 55.92 15.54 -20.79
CA ALA A 216 56.88 14.45 -20.65
C ALA A 216 58.31 14.99 -20.53
N ALA A 217 58.73 15.90 -21.42
CA ALA A 217 60.04 16.54 -21.35
C ALA A 217 60.25 17.37 -20.08
N ARG A 218 59.22 18.09 -19.61
CA ARG A 218 59.29 18.90 -18.38
C ARG A 218 59.27 18.05 -17.11
N VAL A 219 58.59 16.90 -17.14
CA VAL A 219 58.60 15.90 -16.06
C VAL A 219 59.97 15.22 -16.01
N GLU A 220 60.52 14.83 -17.16
CA GLU A 220 61.88 14.30 -17.27
C GLU A 220 62.94 15.30 -16.78
N GLU A 221 62.80 16.59 -17.12
CA GLU A 221 63.70 17.66 -16.66
C GLU A 221 63.59 17.94 -15.15
N ARG A 222 62.39 17.86 -14.56
CA ARG A 222 62.18 18.13 -13.12
C ARG A 222 62.44 16.93 -12.22
N PHE A 223 62.16 15.73 -12.69
CA PHE A 223 62.19 14.51 -11.91
C PHE A 223 63.35 13.59 -12.32
N GLY A 224 64.11 13.89 -13.39
CA GLY A 224 65.08 12.95 -13.95
C GLY A 224 64.40 11.62 -14.32
N HIS A 225 65.18 10.60 -14.66
CA HIS A 225 64.69 9.23 -14.70
C HIS A 225 64.39 8.72 -13.28
N LEU A 226 63.44 9.33 -12.58
CA LEU A 226 62.78 8.68 -11.46
C LEU A 226 61.93 7.56 -12.05
N GLN A 227 62.54 6.38 -12.13
CA GLN A 227 61.84 5.12 -12.33
C GLN A 227 60.73 5.04 -11.30
N VAL A 228 59.50 5.30 -11.75
CA VAL A 228 58.31 4.94 -10.99
C VAL A 228 58.29 3.41 -11.01
N PRO A 229 58.28 2.71 -9.86
CA PRO A 229 58.37 1.24 -9.81
C PRO A 229 57.25 0.50 -10.56
N ALA A 230 56.22 1.21 -11.02
CA ALA A 230 55.07 0.64 -11.73
C ALA A 230 55.31 0.41 -13.23
N THR A 231 56.46 0.81 -13.80
CA THR A 231 56.80 0.57 -15.23
C THR A 231 58.12 -0.17 -15.41
N ALA A 232 58.63 -0.84 -14.38
CA ALA A 232 59.90 -1.59 -14.45
C ALA A 232 59.77 -3.01 -15.02
N GLU A 233 58.57 -3.42 -15.43
CA GLU A 233 58.37 -4.64 -16.20
C GLU A 233 57.84 -4.23 -17.58
N ASP A 234 58.66 -4.54 -18.58
CA ASP A 234 58.40 -4.46 -20.03
C ASP A 234 58.60 -3.08 -20.71
N GLU A 235 59.86 -2.64 -20.77
CA GLU A 235 60.38 -1.93 -21.97
C GLU A 235 60.56 -2.93 -23.15
N GLU A 236 59.54 -3.76 -23.41
CA GLU A 236 59.44 -4.45 -24.69
C GLU A 236 58.80 -3.45 -25.66
N ASN A 237 59.58 -3.01 -26.63
CA ASN A 237 59.14 -2.15 -27.72
C ASN A 237 57.90 -2.79 -28.35
N VAL A 238 56.71 -2.32 -28.00
CA VAL A 238 55.44 -2.91 -28.43
C VAL A 238 55.38 -2.76 -29.94
N ASP A 239 55.67 -3.86 -30.64
CA ASP A 239 55.67 -3.92 -32.09
C ASP A 239 54.21 -3.76 -32.58
N MET A 240 53.90 -2.53 -32.99
CA MET A 240 52.57 -2.15 -33.49
C MET A 240 52.16 -3.00 -34.71
N GLU A 241 53.12 -3.54 -35.46
CA GLU A 241 52.87 -4.40 -36.61
C GLU A 241 52.35 -5.79 -36.18
N ASP A 242 52.85 -6.29 -35.04
CA ASP A 242 52.43 -7.58 -34.48
C ASP A 242 51.03 -7.49 -33.85
N LEU A 243 50.66 -6.35 -33.25
CA LEU A 243 49.30 -6.07 -32.76
C LEU A 243 48.28 -5.95 -33.89
N GLU A 244 48.63 -5.29 -34.99
CA GLU A 244 47.76 -5.19 -36.17
C GLU A 244 47.52 -6.56 -36.81
N ASN A 245 48.55 -7.40 -36.91
CA ASN A 245 48.43 -8.75 -37.45
C ASN A 245 47.61 -9.67 -36.52
N ARG A 246 47.78 -9.55 -35.20
CA ARG A 246 46.93 -10.26 -34.22
C ARG A 246 45.46 -9.85 -34.32
N GLY A 247 45.20 -8.57 -34.57
CA GLY A 247 43.85 -8.05 -34.80
C GLY A 247 43.21 -8.61 -36.06
N ARG A 248 43.93 -8.59 -37.19
CA ARG A 248 43.47 -9.15 -38.48
C ARG A 248 43.15 -10.64 -38.36
N ASN A 249 44.02 -11.42 -37.74
CA ASN A 249 43.82 -12.86 -37.56
C ASN A 249 42.59 -13.20 -36.70
N LYS A 250 42.28 -12.39 -35.68
CA LYS A 250 41.05 -12.55 -34.88
C LYS A 250 39.80 -12.24 -35.67
N VAL A 251 39.81 -11.19 -36.50
CA VAL A 251 38.68 -10.85 -37.37
C VAL A 251 38.45 -11.95 -38.41
N GLU A 252 39.52 -12.48 -39.01
CA GLU A 252 39.45 -13.57 -39.97
C GLU A 252 38.93 -14.87 -39.34
N ALA A 253 39.32 -15.18 -38.10
CA ALA A 253 38.79 -16.31 -37.35
C ALA A 253 37.29 -16.18 -37.04
N VAL A 254 36.82 -14.97 -36.72
CA VAL A 254 35.39 -14.71 -36.50
C VAL A 254 34.61 -14.84 -37.83
N LEU A 255 35.15 -14.32 -38.93
CA LEU A 255 34.53 -14.44 -40.26
C LEU A 255 34.49 -15.89 -40.76
N ALA A 256 35.46 -16.73 -40.38
CA ALA A 256 35.47 -18.16 -40.69
C ALA A 256 34.51 -18.99 -39.81
N SER A 257 34.07 -18.43 -38.68
CA SER A 257 33.10 -19.06 -37.76
C SER A 257 31.64 -18.76 -38.07
N TRP A 258 31.39 -17.99 -39.14
CA TRP A 258 30.07 -17.62 -39.66
C TRP A 258 29.72 -18.39 -40.92
#